data_AF-K9WFQ4-F1
#
_entry.id   AF-K9WFQ4-F1
#
_cell.length_a   1.000
_cell.length_b   1.000
_cell.length_c   1.000
_cell.angle_alpha   90.00
_cell.angle_beta   90.00
_cell.angle_gamma   90.00
#
_symmetry.space_group_name_H-M   'P 1'
#
loop_
_entity.id
_entity.type
_entity.pdbx_description
1 polymer ?
#
loop_
_entity_poly.entity_id
_entity_poly.type
_entity_poly.pdbx_seq_one_letter_code
_entity_poly.pdbx_strand_id
1 'polypeptide(L)'
;MNEEADNLLEKQKKYFTLIGLTVYESQCIEHKLKMLSKFMPLPYDKFHSTKEEFLSRETSLDKKTLGFVINELKKRSFTLNDDAEFLINKFVIERNTVVHHLVKLPGFNVNTEEGIDRGIKFLDEYRKTIQVINDIFDPILISVHIVLCENANTDDIKLYQEKLNELYLLLNDSLKRAGGSLEIEFHDNNNIDDRFDSLIKNHLNKNDSSALNPQKEKKKLWKKTKIIQALSRIAADIANQDGWIALSVCEQRLKTECPDIKPDDYGFNTILEIIKTCNLFEIKKSKHKKHKISVRFHQERNEIG
;
A
#
# COMPACT_ATOMS: atom_id res chain seq x y z
N MET A 1 -29.53 39.58 2.29
CA MET A 1 -28.13 39.66 2.76
C MET A 1 -27.75 38.56 3.77
N ASN A 2 -28.67 37.76 4.33
CA ASN A 2 -28.32 36.64 5.24
C ASN A 2 -28.16 35.28 4.56
N GLU A 3 -28.83 35.02 3.43
CA GLU A 3 -28.95 33.67 2.86
C GLU A 3 -27.62 33.09 2.32
N GLU A 4 -26.80 33.89 1.65
CA GLU A 4 -25.46 33.45 1.18
C GLU A 4 -24.49 33.19 2.35
N ALA A 5 -24.54 34.02 3.40
CA ALA A 5 -23.70 33.85 4.59
C ALA A 5 -24.11 32.60 5.39
N ASP A 6 -25.43 32.34 5.49
CA ASP A 6 -25.97 31.14 6.14
C ASP A 6 -25.63 29.87 5.34
N ASN A 7 -25.68 29.91 4.00
CA ASN A 7 -25.30 28.78 3.15
C ASN A 7 -23.81 28.44 3.26
N LEU A 8 -22.94 29.46 3.23
CA LEU A 8 -21.51 29.27 3.41
C LEU A 8 -21.18 28.66 4.77
N LEU A 9 -21.83 29.12 5.85
CA LEU A 9 -21.64 28.60 7.20
C LEU A 9 -22.06 27.12 7.30
N GLU A 10 -23.19 26.72 6.70
CA GLU A 10 -23.61 25.32 6.67
C GLU A 10 -22.63 24.43 5.89
N LYS A 11 -22.11 24.91 4.75
CA LYS A 11 -21.05 24.21 4.01
C LYS A 11 -19.77 24.06 4.84
N GLN A 12 -19.37 25.09 5.59
CA GLN A 12 -18.22 25.02 6.50
C GLN A 12 -18.42 23.96 7.59
N LYS A 13 -19.59 23.93 8.25
CA LYS A 13 -19.91 22.91 9.28
C LYS A 13 -19.84 21.49 8.72
N LYS A 14 -20.43 21.27 7.55
CA LYS A 14 -20.37 19.98 6.86
C LYS A 14 -18.93 19.58 6.56
N TYR A 15 -18.13 20.51 6.05
CA TYR A 15 -16.73 20.28 5.75
C TYR A 15 -15.90 19.93 6.98
N PHE A 16 -16.02 20.67 8.09
CA PHE A 16 -15.30 20.37 9.33
C PHE A 16 -15.73 19.03 9.94
N THR A 17 -17.02 18.70 9.89
CA THR A 17 -17.51 17.38 10.28
C THR A 17 -16.86 16.27 9.45
N LEU A 18 -16.77 16.47 8.13
CA LEU A 18 -16.16 15.50 7.22
C LEU A 18 -14.66 15.34 7.48
N ILE A 19 -13.93 16.40 7.81
CA ILE A 19 -12.52 16.31 8.25
C ILE A 19 -12.43 15.40 9.48
N GLY A 20 -13.23 15.68 10.52
CA GLY A 20 -13.20 14.91 11.76
C GLY A 20 -13.46 13.41 11.53
N LEU A 21 -14.48 13.08 10.75
CA LEU A 21 -14.79 11.70 10.35
C LEU A 21 -13.64 11.06 9.58
N THR A 22 -13.10 11.75 8.57
CA THR A 22 -12.02 11.22 7.73
C THR A 22 -10.74 10.97 8.53
N VAL A 23 -10.40 11.88 9.46
CA VAL A 23 -9.26 11.71 10.36
C VAL A 23 -9.47 10.49 11.25
N TYR A 24 -10.63 10.36 11.88
CA TYR A 24 -10.96 9.20 12.71
C TYR A 24 -10.85 7.88 11.93
N GLU A 25 -11.50 7.79 10.76
CA GLU A 25 -11.45 6.59 9.91
C GLU A 25 -10.01 6.23 9.50
N SER A 26 -9.18 7.24 9.18
CA SER A 26 -7.77 7.02 8.86
C SER A 26 -6.94 6.54 10.05
N GLN A 27 -7.22 7.04 11.26
CA GLN A 27 -6.56 6.59 12.49
C GLN A 27 -6.93 5.14 12.85
N CYS A 28 -8.16 4.73 12.57
CA CYS A 28 -8.57 3.33 12.73
C CYS A 28 -7.72 2.39 11.86
N ILE A 29 -7.44 2.76 10.61
CA ILE A 29 -6.53 1.98 9.73
C ILE A 29 -5.12 1.89 10.33
N GLU A 30 -4.59 3.00 10.85
CA GLU A 30 -3.26 2.98 11.48
C GLU A 30 -3.22 2.05 12.68
N HIS A 31 -4.26 2.06 13.51
CA HIS A 31 -4.36 1.16 14.66
C HIS A 31 -4.46 -0.32 14.22
N LYS A 32 -5.28 -0.63 13.20
CA LYS A 32 -5.39 -1.99 12.63
C LYS A 32 -4.04 -2.50 12.11
N LEU A 33 -3.30 -1.66 11.39
CA LEU A 33 -1.99 -2.03 10.85
C LEU A 33 -0.93 -2.22 11.95
N LYS A 34 -0.96 -1.40 13.00
CA LYS A 34 -0.12 -1.62 14.19
C LYS A 34 -0.47 -2.93 14.89
N MET A 35 -1.75 -3.26 15.03
CA MET A 35 -2.20 -4.54 15.57
C MET A 35 -1.70 -5.74 14.74
N LEU A 36 -1.88 -5.71 13.42
CA LEU A 36 -1.40 -6.76 12.52
C LEU A 36 0.11 -6.97 12.59
N SER A 37 0.88 -5.90 12.82
CA SER A 37 2.33 -5.97 12.91
C SER A 37 2.86 -6.85 14.07
N LYS A 38 2.06 -7.08 15.12
CA LYS A 38 2.39 -8.01 16.23
C LYS A 38 2.57 -9.44 15.74
N PHE A 39 1.70 -9.83 14.82
CA PHE A 39 1.57 -11.19 14.29
C PHE A 39 2.50 -11.45 13.11
N MET A 40 3.29 -10.45 12.71
CA MET A 40 4.24 -10.65 11.65
C MET A 40 5.42 -11.52 12.07
N PRO A 41 5.86 -12.44 11.19
CA PRO A 41 7.04 -13.26 11.43
C PRO A 41 8.24 -12.39 11.77
N LEU A 42 8.97 -12.79 12.81
CA LEU A 42 10.30 -12.25 13.07
C LEU A 42 11.25 -12.75 11.95
N PRO A 43 12.29 -11.97 11.60
CA PRO A 43 13.37 -12.53 10.79
C PRO A 43 13.88 -13.82 11.47
N TYR A 44 14.31 -14.79 10.65
CA TYR A 44 14.60 -16.17 11.07
C TYR A 44 15.58 -16.28 12.26
N ASP A 45 16.38 -15.24 12.50
CA ASP A 45 17.34 -15.13 13.61
C ASP A 45 16.70 -14.77 14.97
N LYS A 46 15.40 -14.41 15.00
CA LYS A 46 14.66 -13.98 16.20
C LYS A 46 13.38 -14.77 16.44
N PHE A 47 13.35 -16.06 16.11
CA PHE A 47 12.14 -16.89 16.26
C PHE A 47 11.68 -17.08 17.73
N HIS A 48 12.52 -16.72 18.70
CA HIS A 48 12.20 -16.73 20.13
C HIS A 48 11.85 -15.33 20.62
N SER A 49 10.61 -14.88 20.40
CA SER A 49 10.07 -13.73 21.13
C SER A 49 9.40 -14.19 22.42
N THR A 50 9.71 -13.53 23.53
CA THR A 50 8.96 -13.75 24.78
C THR A 50 7.52 -13.21 24.67
N LYS A 51 6.63 -13.66 25.56
CA LYS A 51 5.26 -13.14 25.65
C LYS A 51 5.26 -11.62 25.88
N GLU A 52 6.17 -11.13 26.71
CA GLU A 52 6.36 -9.70 26.99
C GLU A 52 6.83 -8.94 25.74
N GLU A 53 7.74 -9.50 24.94
CA GLU A 53 8.18 -8.91 23.67
C GLU A 53 7.06 -8.88 22.62
N PHE A 54 6.21 -9.90 22.59
CA PHE A 54 5.04 -9.93 21.73
C PHE A 54 4.01 -8.85 22.11
N LEU A 55 3.73 -8.70 23.40
CA LEU A 55 2.76 -7.72 23.91
C LEU A 55 3.28 -6.27 23.81
N SER A 56 4.57 -6.04 24.05
CA SER A 56 5.20 -4.71 23.96
C SER A 56 5.44 -4.22 22.52
N ARG A 57 5.19 -5.08 21.54
CA ARG A 57 5.45 -4.78 20.12
C ARG A 57 4.53 -3.70 19.57
N GLU A 58 3.27 -3.68 20.00
CA GLU A 58 2.33 -2.59 19.68
C GLU A 58 2.84 -1.25 20.16
N THR A 59 3.20 -1.21 21.43
CA THR A 59 3.61 0.00 22.15
C THR A 59 4.92 0.55 21.60
N SER A 60 5.79 -0.33 21.07
CA SER A 60 7.00 0.09 20.33
C SER A 60 6.71 0.79 18.99
N LEU A 61 5.52 0.54 18.42
CA LEU A 61 5.07 1.08 17.14
C LEU A 61 4.02 2.19 17.28
N ASP A 62 3.48 2.42 18.48
CA ASP A 62 2.51 3.49 18.74
C ASP A 62 3.03 4.87 18.32
N LYS A 63 4.32 5.12 18.56
CA LYS A 63 5.01 6.37 18.19
C LYS A 63 5.53 6.38 16.75
N LYS A 64 5.33 5.31 15.99
CA LYS A 64 5.83 5.18 14.61
C LYS A 64 4.75 5.55 13.62
N THR A 65 5.18 6.15 12.50
CA THR A 65 4.28 6.52 11.40
C THR A 65 3.86 5.28 10.62
N LEU A 66 2.72 5.37 9.91
CA LEU A 66 2.27 4.27 9.07
C LEU A 66 3.31 3.87 8.01
N GLY A 67 3.97 4.85 7.39
CA GLY A 67 5.05 4.61 6.45
C GLY A 67 6.21 3.80 7.06
N PHE A 68 6.53 4.02 8.34
CA PHE A 68 7.50 3.18 9.05
C PHE A 68 6.98 1.75 9.21
N VAL A 69 5.73 1.57 9.64
CA VAL A 69 5.12 0.23 9.80
C VAL A 69 5.16 -0.52 8.47
N ILE A 70 4.71 0.07 7.38
CA ILE A 70 4.70 -0.52 6.03
C ILE A 70 6.12 -0.89 5.57
N ASN A 71 7.10 0.00 5.78
CA ASN A 71 8.49 -0.30 5.43
C ASN A 71 9.06 -1.46 6.26
N GLU A 72 8.68 -1.57 7.53
CA GLU A 72 9.01 -2.73 8.35
C GLU A 72 8.33 -4.01 7.84
N LEU A 73 7.08 -3.94 7.36
CA LEU A 73 6.42 -5.08 6.69
C LEU A 73 7.24 -5.53 5.47
N LYS A 74 7.62 -4.59 4.60
CA LYS A 74 8.39 -4.86 3.37
C LYS A 74 9.75 -5.50 3.65
N LYS A 75 10.46 -5.05 4.70
CA LYS A 75 11.74 -5.64 5.13
C LYS A 75 11.61 -7.09 5.58
N ARG A 76 10.42 -7.52 6.01
CA ARG A 76 10.13 -8.89 6.48
C ARG A 76 9.55 -9.78 5.39
N SER A 77 9.87 -9.50 4.12
CA SER A 77 9.42 -10.24 2.95
C SER A 77 7.91 -10.22 2.71
N PHE A 78 7.19 -9.26 3.30
CA PHE A 78 5.79 -9.02 2.94
C PHE A 78 5.74 -8.36 1.56
N THR A 79 5.52 -9.19 0.53
CA THR A 79 5.35 -8.75 -0.85
C THR A 79 3.89 -8.36 -1.07
N LEU A 80 3.65 -7.06 -1.17
CA LEU A 80 2.42 -6.54 -1.73
C LEU A 80 2.50 -6.60 -3.25
N ASN A 81 1.38 -6.83 -3.91
CA ASN A 81 1.30 -6.55 -5.34
C ASN A 81 1.37 -5.02 -5.56
N ASP A 82 1.74 -4.61 -6.77
CA ASP A 82 1.94 -3.18 -7.08
C ASP A 82 0.69 -2.33 -6.82
N ASP A 83 -0.51 -2.92 -6.95
CA ASP A 83 -1.78 -2.22 -6.76
C ASP A 83 -2.03 -1.92 -5.28
N ALA A 84 -1.76 -2.88 -4.38
CA ALA A 84 -1.83 -2.68 -2.94
C ALA A 84 -0.73 -1.72 -2.45
N GLU A 85 0.48 -1.79 -3.03
CA GLU A 85 1.54 -0.84 -2.71
C GLU A 85 1.18 0.59 -3.14
N PHE A 86 0.60 0.76 -4.33
CA PHE A 86 0.08 2.04 -4.79
C PHE A 86 -1.01 2.59 -3.88
N LEU A 87 -2.01 1.76 -3.53
CA LEU A 87 -3.11 2.16 -2.65
C LEU A 87 -2.62 2.61 -1.28
N ILE A 88 -1.67 1.88 -0.71
CA ILE A 88 -1.07 2.22 0.58
C ILE A 88 -0.28 3.53 0.50
N ASN A 89 0.54 3.72 -0.53
CA ASN A 89 1.28 4.97 -0.72
C ASN A 89 0.32 6.15 -0.91
N LYS A 90 -0.75 5.96 -1.71
CA LYS A 90 -1.82 6.93 -1.91
C LYS A 90 -2.48 7.31 -0.59
N PHE A 91 -2.87 6.31 0.21
CA PHE A 91 -3.43 6.54 1.55
C PHE A 91 -2.50 7.39 2.42
N VAL A 92 -1.19 7.09 2.46
CA VAL A 92 -0.23 7.84 3.29
C VAL A 92 -0.11 9.30 2.83
N ILE A 93 -0.09 9.55 1.52
CA ILE A 93 -0.02 10.91 0.95
C ILE A 93 -1.29 11.70 1.28
N GLU A 94 -2.46 11.09 1.07
CA GLU A 94 -3.76 11.73 1.33
C GLU A 94 -3.95 12.01 2.82
N ARG A 95 -3.57 11.06 3.69
CA ARG A 95 -3.52 11.22 5.14
C ARG A 95 -2.67 12.41 5.56
N ASN A 96 -1.43 12.49 5.06
CA ASN A 96 -0.53 13.61 5.39
C ASN A 96 -1.08 14.94 4.86
N THR A 97 -1.78 14.90 3.74
CA THR A 97 -2.46 16.07 3.19
C THR A 97 -3.56 16.54 4.14
N VAL A 98 -4.45 15.66 4.60
CA VAL A 98 -5.51 16.02 5.57
C VAL A 98 -4.92 16.57 6.88
N VAL A 99 -3.90 15.90 7.43
CA VAL A 99 -3.39 16.21 8.78
C VAL A 99 -2.46 17.43 8.79
N HIS A 100 -1.63 17.61 7.76
CA HIS A 100 -0.55 18.61 7.79
C HIS A 100 -0.62 19.64 6.66
N HIS A 101 -1.31 19.37 5.56
CA HIS A 101 -1.23 20.20 4.35
C HIS A 101 -2.57 20.58 3.74
N LEU A 102 -3.67 20.49 4.52
CA LEU A 102 -5.02 20.72 4.02
C LEU A 102 -5.19 22.12 3.42
N VAL A 103 -4.59 23.14 4.06
CA VAL A 103 -4.58 24.54 3.59
C VAL A 103 -3.77 24.74 2.30
N LYS A 104 -2.94 23.77 1.89
CA LYS A 104 -2.12 23.84 0.68
C LYS A 104 -2.78 23.19 -0.53
N LEU A 105 -4.00 22.65 -0.37
CA LEU A 105 -4.75 22.09 -1.49
C LEU A 105 -5.01 23.16 -2.57
N PRO A 106 -4.72 22.89 -3.86
CA PRO A 106 -4.87 23.89 -4.92
C PRO A 106 -6.29 24.48 -5.03
N GLY A 107 -6.39 25.77 -4.73
CA GLY A 107 -7.64 26.53 -4.70
C GLY A 107 -8.64 26.06 -3.64
N PHE A 108 -8.16 25.39 -2.59
CA PHE A 108 -8.90 25.29 -1.35
C PHE A 108 -8.90 26.64 -0.63
N ASN A 109 -10.07 27.06 -0.16
CA ASN A 109 -10.26 28.21 0.69
C ASN A 109 -11.55 28.03 1.50
N VAL A 110 -11.44 28.03 2.83
CA VAL A 110 -12.56 27.80 3.74
C VAL A 110 -13.58 28.95 3.74
N ASN A 111 -13.20 30.12 3.24
CA ASN A 111 -14.05 31.31 3.19
C ASN A 111 -14.80 31.45 1.85
N THR A 112 -14.73 30.45 0.97
CA THR A 112 -15.39 30.45 -0.34
C THR A 112 -16.11 29.13 -0.55
N GLU A 113 -17.30 29.14 -1.15
CA GLU A 113 -18.03 27.91 -1.43
C GLU A 113 -17.24 26.96 -2.34
N GLU A 114 -16.62 27.47 -3.41
CA GLU A 114 -15.85 26.66 -4.35
C GLU A 114 -14.63 26.02 -3.68
N GLY A 115 -13.99 26.75 -2.77
CA GLY A 115 -12.87 26.24 -2.00
C GLY A 115 -13.28 25.12 -1.05
N ILE A 116 -14.45 25.25 -0.39
CA ILE A 116 -15.01 24.19 0.45
C ILE A 116 -15.40 22.97 -0.39
N ASP A 117 -16.05 23.17 -1.53
CA ASP A 117 -16.49 22.07 -2.40
C ASP A 117 -15.30 21.26 -2.94
N ARG A 118 -14.16 21.92 -3.21
CA ARG A 118 -12.90 21.22 -3.53
C ARG A 118 -12.37 20.41 -2.36
N GLY A 119 -12.43 20.97 -1.15
CA GLY A 119 -12.03 20.26 0.08
C GLY A 119 -12.90 19.03 0.32
N ILE A 120 -14.22 19.15 0.19
CA ILE A 120 -15.17 18.04 0.32
C ILE A 120 -14.87 16.97 -0.72
N LYS A 121 -14.68 17.33 -1.99
CA LYS A 121 -14.36 16.38 -3.05
C LYS A 121 -13.08 15.60 -2.74
N PHE A 122 -12.03 16.28 -2.29
CA PHE A 122 -10.79 15.63 -1.87
C PHE A 122 -11.00 14.65 -0.70
N LEU A 123 -11.76 15.05 0.32
CA LEU A 123 -12.08 14.17 1.45
C LEU A 123 -12.89 12.95 1.02
N ASP A 124 -13.87 13.11 0.12
CA ASP A 124 -14.64 11.99 -0.42
C ASP A 124 -13.78 11.02 -1.23
N GLU A 125 -12.84 11.52 -2.03
CA GLU A 125 -11.87 10.69 -2.76
C GLU A 125 -10.94 9.94 -1.80
N TYR A 126 -10.48 10.60 -0.73
CA TYR A 126 -9.65 9.97 0.27
C TYR A 126 -10.42 8.92 1.08
N ARG A 127 -11.67 9.18 1.47
CA ARG A 127 -12.53 8.18 2.15
C ARG A 127 -12.79 6.94 1.30
N LYS A 128 -12.84 7.08 -0.03
CA LYS A 128 -12.85 5.90 -0.93
C LYS A 128 -11.54 5.12 -0.84
N THR A 129 -10.39 5.79 -0.79
CA THR A 129 -9.10 5.13 -0.54
C THR A 129 -9.10 4.40 0.81
N ILE A 130 -9.59 5.05 1.88
CA ILE A 130 -9.76 4.44 3.21
C ILE A 130 -10.58 3.16 3.13
N GLN A 131 -11.74 3.20 2.44
CA GLN A 131 -12.61 2.04 2.29
C GLN A 131 -11.89 0.88 1.60
N VAL A 132 -11.21 1.13 0.49
CA VAL A 132 -10.46 0.09 -0.24
C VAL A 132 -9.36 -0.51 0.64
N ILE A 133 -8.67 0.29 1.45
CA ILE A 133 -7.67 -0.19 2.39
C ILE A 133 -8.31 -1.07 3.48
N ASN A 134 -9.46 -0.67 4.03
CA ASN A 134 -10.21 -1.50 4.98
C ASN A 134 -10.62 -2.84 4.35
N ASP A 135 -11.12 -2.84 3.12
CA ASP A 135 -11.54 -4.07 2.45
C ASP A 135 -10.37 -5.05 2.23
N ILE A 136 -9.12 -4.56 2.19
CA ILE A 136 -7.90 -5.39 2.14
C ILE A 136 -7.52 -5.93 3.53
N PHE A 137 -7.51 -5.09 4.56
CA PHE A 137 -6.92 -5.44 5.86
C PHE A 137 -7.92 -6.02 6.87
N ASP A 138 -9.21 -5.72 6.75
CA ASP A 138 -10.24 -6.24 7.65
C ASP A 138 -10.34 -7.76 7.59
N PRO A 139 -10.37 -8.41 6.41
CA PRO A 139 -10.38 -9.87 6.36
C PRO A 139 -9.18 -10.48 7.08
N ILE A 140 -7.99 -9.91 6.90
CA ILE A 140 -6.74 -10.40 7.52
C ILE A 140 -6.83 -10.28 9.04
N LEU A 141 -7.26 -9.12 9.55
CA LEU A 141 -7.37 -8.88 10.98
C LEU A 141 -8.41 -9.80 11.62
N ILE A 142 -9.56 -9.99 10.97
CA ILE A 142 -10.63 -10.87 11.47
C ILE A 142 -10.15 -12.33 11.45
N SER A 143 -9.49 -12.79 10.38
CA SER A 143 -8.92 -14.14 10.33
C SER A 143 -7.91 -14.39 11.45
N VAL A 144 -7.04 -13.41 11.74
CA VAL A 144 -6.12 -13.52 12.89
C VAL A 144 -6.89 -13.64 14.21
N HIS A 145 -7.94 -12.85 14.41
CA HIS A 145 -8.77 -12.95 15.61
C HIS A 145 -9.47 -14.30 15.72
N ILE A 146 -9.96 -14.86 14.61
CA ILE A 146 -10.56 -16.19 14.59
C ILE A 146 -9.54 -17.23 15.04
N VAL A 147 -8.34 -17.24 14.45
CA VAL A 147 -7.27 -18.19 14.83
C VAL A 147 -6.90 -18.05 16.31
N LEU A 148 -6.79 -16.82 16.82
CA LEU A 148 -6.48 -16.58 18.23
C LEU A 148 -7.61 -17.04 19.14
N CYS A 149 -8.86 -16.80 18.75
CA CYS A 149 -10.02 -17.32 19.44
C CYS A 149 -9.91 -18.84 19.45
N GLU A 150 -9.88 -19.52 18.28
CA GLU A 150 -9.82 -20.98 18.10
C GLU A 150 -8.80 -21.71 18.98
N ASN A 151 -7.71 -21.03 19.36
CA ASN A 151 -6.62 -21.57 20.17
C ASN A 151 -6.63 -21.10 21.63
N ALA A 152 -7.64 -20.35 22.06
CA ALA A 152 -7.79 -19.90 23.44
C ALA A 152 -8.45 -20.99 24.31
N ASN A 153 -7.82 -21.32 25.43
CA ASN A 153 -8.49 -22.10 26.48
C ASN A 153 -9.53 -21.20 27.18
N THR A 154 -10.79 -21.60 27.15
CA THR A 154 -11.91 -20.89 27.79
C THR A 154 -12.83 -21.87 28.51
N ASP A 155 -13.29 -21.46 29.69
CA ASP A 155 -14.23 -22.23 30.50
C ASP A 155 -15.70 -22.02 30.03
N ASP A 156 -15.96 -20.93 29.29
CA ASP A 156 -17.28 -20.62 28.72
C ASP A 156 -17.29 -20.86 27.22
N ILE A 157 -17.59 -22.10 26.84
CA ILE A 157 -17.63 -22.56 25.44
C ILE A 157 -18.73 -21.86 24.65
N LYS A 158 -19.87 -21.52 25.28
CA LYS A 158 -21.04 -20.98 24.58
C LYS A 158 -20.85 -19.53 24.16
N LEU A 159 -20.44 -18.66 25.09
CA LEU A 159 -20.12 -17.26 24.79
C LEU A 159 -19.02 -17.15 23.73
N TYR A 160 -18.07 -18.06 23.81
CA TYR A 160 -16.95 -18.14 22.88
C TYR A 160 -17.38 -18.55 21.47
N GLN A 161 -18.29 -19.51 21.33
CA GLN A 161 -18.80 -19.97 20.04
C GLN A 161 -19.71 -18.92 19.38
N GLU A 162 -20.48 -18.16 20.17
CA GLU A 162 -21.23 -16.99 19.70
C GLU A 162 -20.29 -15.92 19.11
N LYS A 163 -19.17 -15.63 19.78
CA LYS A 163 -18.16 -14.67 19.31
C LYS A 163 -17.44 -15.13 18.04
N LEU A 164 -17.13 -16.42 17.93
CA LEU A 164 -16.57 -16.98 16.70
C LEU A 164 -17.55 -16.83 15.52
N ASN A 165 -18.83 -17.14 15.73
CA ASN A 165 -19.85 -16.97 14.68
C ASN A 165 -19.96 -15.51 14.22
N GLU A 166 -19.91 -14.54 15.14
CA GLU A 166 -19.88 -13.12 14.82
C GLU A 166 -18.66 -12.75 13.96
N LEU A 167 -17.46 -13.22 14.33
CA LEU A 167 -16.24 -12.98 13.56
C LEU A 167 -16.32 -13.59 12.15
N TYR A 168 -16.85 -14.81 12.02
CA TYR A 168 -17.05 -15.46 10.72
C TYR A 168 -18.04 -14.69 9.83
N LEU A 169 -19.12 -14.14 10.41
CA LEU A 169 -20.06 -13.28 9.68
C LEU A 169 -19.37 -12.00 9.19
N LEU A 170 -18.62 -11.32 10.07
CA LEU A 170 -17.85 -10.13 9.72
C LEU A 170 -16.82 -10.41 8.62
N LEU A 171 -16.14 -11.56 8.68
CA LEU A 171 -15.19 -11.99 7.66
C LEU A 171 -15.88 -12.17 6.30
N ASN A 172 -17.02 -12.87 6.28
CA ASN A 172 -17.78 -13.11 5.06
C ASN A 172 -18.23 -11.79 4.42
N ASP A 173 -18.78 -10.87 5.22
CA ASP A 173 -19.19 -9.55 4.74
C ASP A 173 -18.00 -8.74 4.22
N SER A 174 -16.84 -8.82 4.88
CA SER A 174 -15.63 -8.15 4.42
C SER A 174 -15.09 -8.72 3.11
N LEU A 175 -15.11 -10.04 2.94
CA LEU A 175 -14.66 -10.70 1.71
C LEU A 175 -15.58 -10.38 0.54
N LYS A 176 -16.90 -10.34 0.76
CA LYS A 176 -17.88 -9.90 -0.24
C LYS A 176 -17.60 -8.48 -0.73
N ARG A 177 -17.31 -7.54 0.18
CA ARG A 177 -16.93 -6.16 -0.20
C ARG A 177 -15.65 -6.11 -1.04
N ALA A 178 -14.68 -6.96 -0.73
CA ALA A 178 -13.43 -7.08 -1.47
C ALA A 178 -13.57 -7.82 -2.83
N GLY A 179 -14.77 -8.29 -3.20
CA GLY A 179 -15.00 -9.04 -4.44
C GLY A 179 -14.61 -10.52 -4.37
N GLY A 180 -14.34 -11.05 -3.18
CA GLY A 180 -14.13 -12.48 -2.93
C GLY A 180 -15.41 -13.17 -2.44
N SER A 181 -15.51 -14.49 -2.65
CA SER A 181 -16.49 -15.34 -1.97
C SER A 181 -15.78 -16.36 -1.09
N LEU A 182 -16.36 -16.63 0.08
CA LEU A 182 -15.93 -17.70 0.97
C LEU A 182 -17.13 -18.64 1.14
N GLU A 183 -17.11 -19.77 0.43
CA GLU A 183 -18.00 -20.90 0.75
C GLU A 183 -17.33 -21.67 1.89
N ILE A 184 -17.75 -21.41 3.13
CA ILE A 184 -17.30 -22.20 4.28
C ILE A 184 -18.25 -23.40 4.42
N GLU A 185 -17.78 -24.59 4.06
CA GLU A 185 -18.40 -25.84 4.53
C GLU A 185 -17.83 -26.20 5.91
N PHE A 186 -18.73 -26.36 6.88
CA PHE A 186 -18.39 -26.77 8.23
C PHE A 186 -18.14 -28.28 8.26
N HIS A 187 -16.88 -28.69 8.38
CA HIS A 187 -16.53 -30.08 8.70
C HIS A 187 -15.92 -30.16 10.10
N ASP A 188 -16.55 -31.00 10.92
CA ASP A 188 -16.13 -31.34 12.27
C ASP A 188 -14.77 -32.03 12.28
N ASN A 189 -13.87 -31.45 13.08
CA ASN A 189 -12.67 -32.04 13.70
C ASN A 189 -11.55 -32.65 12.82
N ASN A 190 -10.35 -32.14 13.13
CA ASN A 190 -9.02 -32.76 13.00
C ASN A 190 -8.39 -32.78 11.60
N ASN A 191 -7.68 -31.71 11.25
CA ASN A 191 -6.21 -31.65 11.11
C ASN A 191 -5.84 -30.30 10.46
N ILE A 192 -5.10 -29.44 11.17
CA ILE A 192 -4.83 -28.05 10.76
C ILE A 192 -3.94 -27.98 9.51
N ASP A 193 -3.01 -28.93 9.34
CA ASP A 193 -2.10 -28.95 8.20
C ASP A 193 -2.82 -29.25 6.88
N ASP A 194 -3.84 -30.11 6.90
CA ASP A 194 -4.65 -30.42 5.71
C ASP A 194 -5.60 -29.26 5.34
N ARG A 195 -6.00 -28.43 6.32
CA ARG A 195 -6.86 -27.25 6.14
C ARG A 195 -6.14 -26.08 5.47
N PHE A 196 -4.87 -25.84 5.84
CA PHE A 196 -4.07 -24.76 5.24
C PHE A 196 -3.72 -25.06 3.78
N ASP A 197 -3.37 -26.33 3.49
CA ASP A 197 -3.07 -26.79 2.13
C ASP A 197 -4.31 -26.79 1.22
N SER A 198 -5.51 -27.06 1.74
CA SER A 198 -6.75 -27.01 0.95
C SER A 198 -7.24 -25.57 0.68
N LEU A 199 -7.09 -24.66 1.66
CA LEU A 199 -7.40 -23.24 1.49
C LEU A 199 -6.47 -22.56 0.46
N ILE A 200 -5.18 -22.90 0.47
CA ILE A 200 -4.23 -22.41 -0.54
C ILE A 200 -4.52 -23.03 -1.92
N LYS A 201 -4.83 -24.33 -2.01
CA LYS A 201 -5.14 -25.00 -3.29
C LYS A 201 -6.44 -24.53 -3.93
N ASN A 202 -7.48 -24.25 -3.15
CA ASN A 202 -8.79 -23.85 -3.69
C ASN A 202 -8.83 -22.37 -4.10
N HIS A 203 -8.06 -21.49 -3.44
CA HIS A 203 -8.00 -20.07 -3.80
C HIS A 203 -6.97 -19.72 -4.89
N LEU A 204 -5.98 -20.58 -5.17
CA LEU A 204 -5.02 -20.36 -6.26
C LEU A 204 -5.45 -20.96 -7.62
N ASN A 205 -6.42 -21.89 -7.64
CA ASN A 205 -6.83 -22.59 -8.87
C ASN A 205 -8.08 -22.04 -9.58
N LYS A 206 -8.69 -20.95 -9.11
CA LYS A 206 -9.72 -20.20 -9.88
C LYS A 206 -9.14 -18.89 -10.41
N ASN A 207 -8.16 -19.01 -11.30
CA ASN A 207 -7.88 -17.97 -12.29
C ASN A 207 -8.79 -18.20 -13.51
N ASP A 208 -9.95 -17.54 -13.54
CA ASP A 208 -10.50 -17.09 -14.83
C ASP A 208 -9.80 -15.79 -15.21
N SER A 209 -8.54 -15.94 -15.62
CA SER A 209 -7.75 -14.91 -16.26
C SER A 209 -8.15 -14.80 -17.73
N SER A 210 -9.11 -13.93 -18.04
CA SER A 210 -9.27 -13.41 -19.41
C SER A 210 -9.90 -12.01 -19.48
N ALA A 211 -9.20 -10.99 -18.97
CA ALA A 211 -9.24 -9.63 -19.53
C ALA A 211 -8.17 -8.74 -18.90
N LEU A 212 -7.46 -7.97 -19.74
CA LEU A 212 -6.44 -6.95 -19.45
C LEU A 212 -5.04 -7.46 -19.09
N ASN A 213 -4.08 -7.23 -19.98
CA ASN A 213 -2.65 -7.52 -19.79
C ASN A 213 -1.99 -6.37 -18.98
N PRO A 214 -1.82 -6.51 -17.65
CA PRO A 214 -1.50 -5.39 -16.75
C PRO A 214 -0.08 -4.84 -16.97
N GLN A 215 0.81 -5.63 -17.58
CA GLN A 215 2.18 -5.21 -17.87
C GLN A 215 2.27 -4.14 -18.97
N LYS A 216 1.34 -4.11 -19.93
CA LYS A 216 1.31 -3.09 -20.98
C LYS A 216 0.83 -1.73 -20.47
N GLU A 217 -0.11 -1.70 -19.53
CA GLU A 217 -0.61 -0.47 -18.92
C GLU A 217 0.38 0.13 -17.91
N LYS A 218 1.04 -0.72 -17.10
CA LYS A 218 2.14 -0.31 -16.20
C LYS A 218 3.29 0.37 -16.94
N LYS A 219 3.73 -0.17 -18.10
CA LYS A 219 4.76 0.47 -18.94
C LYS A 219 4.32 1.82 -19.52
N LYS A 220 3.04 1.98 -19.89
CA LYS A 220 2.51 3.26 -20.41
C LYS A 220 2.47 4.35 -19.34
N LEU A 221 2.21 4.01 -18.08
CA LEU A 221 2.11 4.96 -16.98
C LEU A 221 3.49 5.49 -16.54
N TRP A 222 4.47 4.60 -16.37
CA TRP A 222 5.84 4.99 -15.99
C TRP A 222 6.52 5.85 -17.05
N LYS A 223 6.30 5.56 -18.35
CA LYS A 223 6.83 6.37 -19.47
C LYS A 223 6.43 7.85 -19.42
N LYS A 224 5.37 8.21 -18.67
CA LYS A 224 4.88 9.61 -18.52
C LYS A 224 5.48 10.35 -17.32
N THR A 225 6.20 9.69 -16.42
CA THR A 225 6.75 10.37 -15.23
C THR A 225 7.99 11.18 -15.58
N LYS A 226 8.17 12.32 -14.91
CA LYS A 226 9.31 13.22 -15.14
C LYS A 226 10.65 12.51 -14.89
N ILE A 227 10.70 11.65 -13.88
CA ILE A 227 11.93 10.89 -13.55
C ILE A 227 12.30 9.89 -14.63
N ILE A 228 11.34 9.16 -15.21
CA ILE A 228 11.61 8.20 -16.29
C ILE A 228 11.97 8.92 -17.59
N GLN A 229 11.32 10.04 -17.90
CA GLN A 229 11.67 10.86 -19.06
C GLN A 229 13.09 11.43 -18.94
N ALA A 230 13.46 11.94 -17.76
CA ALA A 230 14.81 12.41 -17.48
C ALA A 230 15.83 11.27 -17.59
N LEU A 231 15.57 10.12 -16.96
CA LEU A 231 16.44 8.94 -17.03
C LEU A 231 16.59 8.42 -18.47
N SER A 232 15.51 8.42 -19.26
CA SER A 232 15.54 7.99 -20.67
C SER A 232 16.36 8.94 -21.54
N ARG A 233 16.20 10.26 -21.33
CA ARG A 233 16.97 11.29 -22.03
C ARG A 233 18.45 11.21 -21.70
N ILE A 234 18.79 11.14 -20.42
CA ILE A 234 20.15 10.94 -19.95
C ILE A 234 20.70 9.65 -20.54
N ALA A 235 19.90 8.59 -20.58
CA ALA A 235 20.35 7.31 -21.12
C ALA A 235 20.64 7.34 -22.63
N ALA A 236 19.89 8.12 -23.41
CA ALA A 236 20.18 8.30 -24.83
C ALA A 236 21.49 9.07 -25.08
N ASP A 237 21.87 9.96 -24.17
CA ASP A 237 23.05 10.82 -24.30
C ASP A 237 24.35 10.13 -23.90
N ILE A 238 24.33 9.35 -22.80
CA ILE A 238 25.56 8.82 -22.17
C ILE A 238 25.76 7.30 -22.33
N ALA A 239 24.87 6.62 -23.07
CA ALA A 239 25.01 5.19 -23.34
C ALA A 239 26.29 4.90 -24.13
N ASN A 240 26.96 3.81 -23.76
CA ASN A 240 28.05 3.29 -24.57
C ASN A 240 27.53 2.69 -25.89
N GLN A 241 28.43 2.25 -26.76
CA GLN A 241 28.08 1.65 -28.06
C GLN A 241 27.14 0.44 -27.96
N ASP A 242 27.12 -0.24 -26.81
CA ASP A 242 26.24 -1.38 -26.52
C ASP A 242 24.91 -0.99 -25.84
N GLY A 243 24.65 0.31 -25.67
CA GLY A 243 23.43 0.83 -25.03
C GLY A 243 23.44 0.80 -23.49
N TRP A 244 24.57 0.47 -22.85
CA TRP A 244 24.70 0.33 -21.40
C TRP A 244 25.32 1.55 -20.74
N ILE A 245 24.85 1.84 -19.52
CA ILE A 245 25.33 2.96 -18.69
C ILE A 245 25.59 2.47 -17.28
N ALA A 246 26.68 2.93 -16.67
CA ALA A 246 26.90 2.70 -15.24
C ALA A 246 25.90 3.52 -14.41
N LEU A 247 25.17 2.87 -13.51
CA LEU A 247 24.14 3.49 -12.68
C LEU A 247 24.65 4.73 -11.93
N SER A 248 25.86 4.68 -11.39
CA SER A 248 26.48 5.81 -10.68
C SER A 248 26.65 7.05 -11.56
N VAL A 249 26.94 6.86 -12.85
CA VAL A 249 27.08 7.97 -13.81
C VAL A 249 25.71 8.54 -14.16
N CYS A 250 24.70 7.66 -14.33
CA CYS A 250 23.32 8.06 -14.54
C CYS A 250 22.76 8.87 -13.35
N GLU A 251 23.00 8.41 -12.12
CA GLU A 251 22.59 9.10 -10.89
C GLU A 251 23.27 10.46 -10.72
N GLN A 252 24.57 10.54 -11.02
CA GLN A 252 25.31 11.79 -10.96
C GLN A 252 24.76 12.80 -11.98
N ARG A 253 24.51 12.35 -13.22
CA ARG A 253 23.97 13.20 -14.28
C ARG A 253 22.55 13.68 -13.98
N LEU A 254 21.71 12.82 -13.42
CA LEU A 254 20.36 13.18 -12.98
C LEU A 254 20.39 14.27 -11.90
N LYS A 255 21.30 14.16 -10.92
CA LYS A 255 21.47 15.19 -9.89
C LYS A 255 21.95 16.54 -10.44
N THR A 256 22.74 16.52 -11.52
CA THR A 256 23.26 17.75 -12.13
C THR A 256 22.24 18.41 -13.07
N GLU A 257 21.56 17.64 -13.92
CA GLU A 257 20.64 18.17 -14.93
C GLU A 257 19.20 18.37 -14.42
N CYS A 258 18.81 17.63 -13.37
CA CYS A 258 17.46 17.61 -12.82
C CYS A 258 17.49 17.57 -11.28
N PRO A 259 18.07 18.57 -10.60
CA PRO A 259 18.26 18.57 -9.15
C PRO A 259 16.93 18.51 -8.36
N ASP A 260 15.84 18.95 -8.97
CA ASP A 260 14.50 18.96 -8.40
C ASP A 260 13.81 17.58 -8.44
N ILE A 261 14.38 16.61 -9.16
CA ILE A 261 13.81 15.26 -9.29
C ILE A 261 14.52 14.34 -8.30
N LYS A 262 13.82 13.94 -7.23
CA LYS A 262 14.39 13.05 -6.19
C LYS A 262 13.65 11.72 -6.13
N PRO A 263 14.33 10.62 -5.77
CA PRO A 263 13.68 9.33 -5.51
C PRO A 263 12.52 9.41 -4.51
N ASP A 264 12.68 10.25 -3.49
CA ASP A 264 11.71 10.44 -2.41
C ASP A 264 10.36 10.97 -2.92
N ASP A 265 10.36 11.78 -3.99
CA ASP A 265 9.13 12.30 -4.63
C ASP A 265 8.27 11.19 -5.23
N TYR A 266 8.86 10.00 -5.42
CA TYR A 266 8.24 8.80 -5.97
C TYR A 266 8.16 7.67 -4.93
N GLY A 267 8.48 7.93 -3.65
CA GLY A 267 8.39 6.95 -2.58
C GLY A 267 9.53 5.93 -2.51
N PHE A 268 10.68 6.21 -3.14
CA PHE A 268 11.86 5.34 -3.15
C PHE A 268 13.06 5.99 -2.49
N ASN A 269 13.94 5.21 -1.87
CA ASN A 269 15.15 5.74 -1.25
C ASN A 269 16.29 5.88 -2.27
N THR A 270 16.22 5.16 -3.39
CA THR A 270 17.28 5.13 -4.41
C THR A 270 16.73 5.11 -5.83
N ILE A 271 17.49 5.66 -6.77
CA ILE A 271 17.18 5.58 -8.21
C ILE A 271 17.17 4.12 -8.69
N LEU A 272 18.00 3.26 -8.10
CA LEU A 272 18.00 1.83 -8.38
C LEU A 272 16.65 1.16 -8.11
N GLU A 273 15.96 1.54 -7.03
CA GLU A 273 14.63 1.02 -6.73
C GLU A 273 13.62 1.42 -7.82
N ILE A 274 13.62 2.69 -8.24
CA ILE A 274 12.78 3.18 -9.34
C ILE A 274 13.04 2.41 -10.64
N ILE A 275 14.32 2.21 -10.99
CA ILE A 275 14.72 1.48 -12.21
C ILE A 275 14.24 0.03 -12.18
N LYS A 276 14.30 -0.64 -11.01
CA LYS A 276 13.76 -2.00 -10.85
C LYS A 276 12.24 -2.05 -10.95
N THR A 277 11.56 -1.10 -10.30
CA THR A 277 10.10 -1.10 -10.20
C THR A 277 9.41 -0.71 -11.50
N CYS A 278 9.96 0.23 -12.26
CA CYS A 278 9.31 0.68 -13.51
C CYS A 278 9.37 -0.37 -14.63
N ASN A 279 10.25 -1.37 -14.54
CA ASN A 279 10.45 -2.42 -15.55
C ASN A 279 10.65 -1.88 -17.00
N LEU A 280 11.24 -0.68 -17.10
CA LEU A 280 11.59 -0.02 -18.36
C LEU A 280 13.07 -0.15 -18.72
N PHE A 281 13.88 -0.73 -17.83
CA PHE A 281 15.31 -0.91 -18.01
C PHE A 281 15.74 -2.36 -17.80
N GLU A 282 16.72 -2.79 -18.58
CA GLU A 282 17.54 -3.97 -18.31
C GLU A 282 18.64 -3.60 -17.31
N ILE A 283 18.92 -4.50 -16.36
CA ILE A 283 19.91 -4.28 -15.30
C ILE A 283 20.95 -5.41 -15.35
N LYS A 284 22.23 -5.03 -15.46
CA LYS A 284 23.37 -5.95 -15.42
C LYS A 284 24.25 -5.67 -14.21
N LYS A 285 24.61 -6.71 -13.45
CA LYS A 285 25.58 -6.64 -12.35
C LYS A 285 26.90 -7.28 -12.79
N SER A 286 28.02 -6.57 -12.70
CA SER A 286 29.35 -7.15 -12.98
C SER A 286 29.99 -7.73 -11.72
N LYS A 287 30.48 -8.97 -11.80
CA LYS A 287 31.14 -9.68 -10.68
C LYS A 287 32.61 -9.28 -10.45
N HIS A 288 33.26 -8.58 -11.38
CA HIS A 288 34.73 -8.56 -11.39
C HIS A 288 35.45 -7.39 -10.70
N LYS A 289 34.83 -6.25 -10.38
CA LYS A 289 35.41 -5.21 -9.49
C LYS A 289 34.26 -4.40 -8.86
N LYS A 290 34.20 -4.33 -7.52
CA LYS A 290 33.22 -3.55 -6.70
C LYS A 290 31.86 -3.32 -7.39
N HIS A 291 30.98 -4.32 -7.36
CA HIS A 291 29.52 -4.22 -7.56
C HIS A 291 29.06 -3.06 -8.47
N LYS A 292 29.57 -2.99 -9.70
CA LYS A 292 29.09 -2.00 -10.68
C LYS A 292 27.78 -2.49 -11.28
N ILE A 293 26.74 -1.69 -11.09
CA ILE A 293 25.42 -1.89 -11.70
C ILE A 293 25.38 -1.07 -12.98
N SER A 294 25.00 -1.71 -14.08
CA SER A 294 24.76 -1.04 -15.35
C SER A 294 23.31 -1.20 -15.76
N VAL A 295 22.76 -0.18 -16.40
CA VAL A 295 21.36 -0.10 -16.83
C VAL A 295 21.29 0.21 -18.32
N ARG A 296 20.29 -0.32 -19.01
CA ARG A 296 20.00 -0.08 -20.42
C ARG A 296 18.50 0.06 -20.61
N PHE A 297 18.02 1.05 -21.35
CA PHE A 297 16.59 1.20 -21.60
C PHE A 297 16.09 0.13 -22.58
N HIS A 298 14.87 -0.39 -22.38
CA HIS A 298 14.24 -1.22 -23.39
C HIS A 298 13.89 -0.35 -24.61
N GLN A 299 14.71 -0.40 -25.66
CA GLN A 299 14.26 0.02 -26.98
C GLN A 299 13.27 -1.05 -27.47
N GLU A 300 12.01 -0.65 -27.69
CA GLU A 300 11.09 -1.47 -28.47
C GLU A 300 11.78 -1.71 -29.82
N ARG A 301 12.19 -2.96 -30.09
CA ARG A 301 12.53 -3.38 -31.45
C ARG A 301 11.27 -3.16 -32.26
N ASN A 302 11.28 -2.15 -33.12
CA ASN A 302 10.38 -2.14 -34.26
C ASN A 302 10.86 -3.31 -35.13
N GLU A 303 10.26 -4.48 -34.94
CA GLU A 303 10.28 -5.54 -35.94
C GLU A 303 9.53 -4.99 -37.16
N ILE A 304 10.28 -4.39 -38.07
CA ILE A 304 9.90 -4.36 -39.48
C ILE A 304 10.35 -5.72 -40.00
N GLY A 305 9.38 -6.58 -40.28
CA GLY A 305 9.51 -7.92 -40.83
C GLY A 305 8.14 -8.55 -40.97
#